data_AF-G5SPA3-F1
#
_entry.id   AF-G5SPA3-F1
#
_cell.length_a   1.000
_cell.length_b   1.000
_cell.length_c   1.000
_cell.angle_alpha   90.00
_cell.angle_beta   90.00
_cell.angle_gamma   90.00
#
_symmetry.space_group_name_H-M   'P 1'
#
loop_
_entity.id
_entity.type
_entity.pdbx_description
1 polymer ?
#
loop_
_entity_poly.entity_id
_entity_poly.type
_entity_poly.pdbx_seq_one_letter_code
_entity_poly.pdbx_strand_id
1 'polypeptide(L)'
;MKGILYRVSYVVFLMWNMPMTAQVATSVRPETWKEQLEYTLKHHGEEAVKRRDGNEAGLYLKGYTYRGTIDSERELEEVKSRLFSDVANTVCYYDKTHDAYDVVSVGLMRCLSGVMGRPVMIDVIRGDCEKGMHAGMETIELEWCRNGNTYRSWAVAEKGGRIVFENIGCLIADMESMEQCDRDSAESEREKVFERSCTLRNLLGMELYSYSMYCRSSFGEDGILKSVQMRAKQSSAFGWHCSADIYTEGGAIDQDAYHLCHWKNEVTPPWGSTEGESGTFTHKKE
;
A
#
# COMPACT_ATOMS: atom_id res chain seq x y z
N MET A 1 -48.75 37.37 32.36
CA MET A 1 -47.67 36.82 31.53
C MET A 1 -46.64 36.17 32.46
N LYS A 2 -46.29 34.92 32.15
CA LYS A 2 -45.38 33.93 32.79
C LYS A 2 -44.22 34.55 33.61
N GLY A 3 -43.76 34.07 34.76
CA GLY A 3 -43.94 32.80 35.48
C GLY A 3 -42.57 32.25 35.96
N ILE A 4 -42.40 32.08 37.28
CA ILE A 4 -41.74 30.96 38.02
C ILE A 4 -40.23 30.69 37.71
N LEU A 5 -39.29 30.98 38.63
CA LEU A 5 -38.76 30.17 39.75
C LEU A 5 -37.72 29.06 39.37
N TYR A 6 -36.50 29.25 39.89
CA TYR A 6 -35.64 28.28 40.62
C TYR A 6 -34.62 27.34 39.93
N ARG A 7 -33.40 27.48 40.49
CA ARG A 7 -32.44 26.45 40.97
C ARG A 7 -31.43 25.81 40.00
N VAL A 8 -30.19 26.29 40.17
CA VAL A 8 -28.98 25.55 40.60
C VAL A 8 -28.72 24.20 39.93
N SER A 9 -27.61 24.12 39.20
CA SER A 9 -26.63 23.06 39.41
C SER A 9 -25.24 23.52 38.97
N TYR A 10 -24.34 23.57 39.96
CA TYR A 10 -22.90 23.50 39.79
C TYR A 10 -22.56 22.33 38.85
N VAL A 11 -22.04 22.62 37.66
CA VAL A 11 -21.13 21.71 36.97
C VAL A 11 -19.92 22.53 36.53
N VAL A 12 -19.01 22.64 37.49
CA VAL A 12 -17.56 22.65 37.35
C VAL A 12 -17.03 23.01 35.95
N PHE A 13 -16.50 24.22 35.87
CA PHE A 13 -15.41 24.66 35.01
C PHE A 13 -14.26 23.64 35.05
N LEU A 14 -14.22 22.71 34.09
CA LEU A 14 -13.04 21.91 33.73
C LEU A 14 -13.03 21.71 32.21
N MET A 15 -12.91 22.81 31.47
CA MET A 15 -12.21 22.78 30.19
C MET A 15 -10.71 22.87 30.48
N TRP A 16 -9.92 22.21 29.62
CA TRP A 16 -8.46 22.26 29.57
C TRP A 16 -7.70 21.51 30.66
N ASN A 17 -7.60 20.19 30.46
CA ASN A 17 -6.32 19.46 30.48
C ASN A 17 -6.53 18.06 29.89
N MET A 18 -7.02 17.98 28.65
CA MET A 18 -6.68 16.81 27.83
C MET A 18 -5.33 17.10 27.20
N PRO A 19 -4.28 16.31 27.49
CA PRO A 19 -3.19 16.24 26.54
C PRO A 19 -3.83 15.80 25.23
N MET A 20 -3.70 16.62 24.21
CA MET A 20 -3.87 16.20 22.83
C MET A 20 -2.76 15.18 22.60
N THR A 21 -2.95 13.95 23.10
CA THR A 21 -2.35 12.80 22.46
C THR A 21 -2.98 12.79 21.08
N ALA A 22 -2.32 13.49 20.16
CA ALA A 22 -2.31 13.05 18.79
C ALA A 22 -2.05 11.56 18.87
N GLN A 23 -3.12 10.75 18.77
CA GLN A 23 -2.96 9.42 18.26
C GLN A 23 -2.45 9.67 16.84
N VAL A 24 -1.14 9.79 16.73
CA VAL A 24 -0.44 9.20 15.61
C VAL A 24 -0.85 7.74 15.74
N ALA A 25 -1.94 7.38 15.07
CA ALA A 25 -2.15 6.00 14.70
C ALA A 25 -0.96 5.72 13.78
N THR A 26 0.18 5.36 14.39
CA THR A 26 1.21 4.63 13.69
C THR A 26 0.45 3.43 13.17
N SER A 27 0.12 3.44 11.89
CA SER A 27 -0.35 2.28 11.16
C SER A 27 0.72 1.21 11.41
N VAL A 28 0.50 0.38 12.44
CA VAL A 28 1.46 -0.66 12.82
C VAL A 28 1.36 -1.64 11.67
N ARG A 29 2.35 -1.57 10.78
CA ARG A 29 2.46 -2.49 9.65
C ARG A 29 2.44 -3.91 10.22
N PRO A 30 1.48 -4.76 9.82
CA PRO A 30 1.40 -6.10 10.39
C PRO A 30 2.66 -6.91 10.05
N GLU A 31 3.26 -7.51 11.07
CA GLU A 31 4.56 -8.20 11.01
C GLU A 31 4.43 -9.72 11.01
N THR A 32 3.24 -10.24 11.33
CA THR A 32 2.95 -11.68 11.25
C THR A 32 1.73 -11.96 10.39
N TRP A 33 1.61 -13.17 9.84
CA TRP A 33 0.44 -13.57 9.07
C TRP A 33 -0.86 -13.46 9.89
N LYS A 34 -0.81 -13.67 11.21
CA LYS A 34 -1.97 -13.49 12.10
C LYS A 34 -2.40 -12.03 12.14
N GLU A 35 -1.45 -11.12 12.35
CA GLU A 35 -1.73 -9.67 12.36
C GLU A 35 -2.22 -9.19 10.99
N GLN A 36 -1.69 -9.76 9.89
CA GLN A 36 -2.16 -9.45 8.53
C GLN A 36 -3.61 -9.88 8.33
N LEU A 37 -3.98 -11.09 8.76
CA LEU A 37 -5.35 -11.56 8.63
C LEU A 37 -6.31 -10.87 9.61
N GLU A 38 -5.85 -10.48 10.79
CA GLU A 38 -6.63 -9.63 11.72
C GLU A 38 -6.86 -8.23 11.15
N TYR A 39 -5.82 -7.63 10.53
CA TYR A 39 -5.96 -6.39 9.77
C TYR A 39 -7.01 -6.55 8.66
N THR A 40 -6.90 -7.59 7.84
CA THR A 40 -7.86 -7.84 6.76
C THR A 40 -9.28 -8.08 7.30
N LEU A 41 -9.47 -8.86 8.36
CA LEU A 41 -10.80 -9.05 8.95
C LEU A 41 -11.40 -7.75 9.50
N LYS A 42 -10.56 -6.88 10.07
CA LYS A 42 -11.00 -5.60 10.63
C LYS A 42 -11.39 -4.59 9.55
N HIS A 43 -10.61 -4.50 8.47
CA HIS A 43 -10.76 -3.47 7.44
C HIS A 43 -11.57 -3.95 6.23
N HIS A 44 -11.47 -5.24 5.92
CA HIS A 44 -12.04 -5.90 4.74
C HIS A 44 -12.81 -7.18 5.11
N GLY A 45 -13.29 -7.29 6.35
CA GLY A 45 -14.22 -8.35 6.76
C GLY A 45 -15.68 -8.00 6.41
N GLU A 46 -16.57 -8.97 6.56
CA GLU A 46 -17.99 -8.85 6.16
C GLU A 46 -18.66 -7.58 6.72
N GLU A 47 -18.52 -7.32 8.02
CA GLU A 47 -19.11 -6.15 8.69
C GLU A 47 -18.47 -4.82 8.28
N ALA A 48 -17.18 -4.83 7.93
CA ALA A 48 -16.49 -3.63 7.45
C ALA A 48 -16.96 -3.26 6.05
N VAL A 49 -16.99 -4.24 5.15
CA VAL A 49 -17.44 -4.08 3.76
C VAL A 49 -18.91 -3.69 3.68
N LYS A 50 -19.81 -4.38 4.40
CA LYS A 50 -21.25 -4.02 4.43
C LYS A 50 -21.51 -2.60 4.90
N ARG A 51 -20.70 -2.09 5.83
CA ARG A 51 -20.83 -0.73 6.34
C ARG A 51 -20.35 0.32 5.35
N ARG A 52 -19.32 0.01 4.56
CA ARG A 52 -18.74 0.90 3.55
C ARG A 52 -19.57 0.91 2.26
N ASP A 53 -19.91 -0.27 1.76
CA ASP A 53 -20.46 -0.48 0.41
C ASP A 53 -21.98 -0.78 0.44
N GLY A 54 -22.59 -0.84 1.64
CA GLY A 54 -23.99 -1.17 1.82
C GLY A 54 -24.28 -2.66 1.56
N ASN A 55 -25.43 -2.95 0.95
CA ASN A 55 -25.77 -4.34 0.57
C ASN A 55 -25.10 -4.79 -0.74
N GLU A 56 -24.39 -3.90 -1.43
CA GLU A 56 -23.53 -4.28 -2.55
C GLU A 56 -22.26 -4.90 -1.96
N ALA A 57 -22.18 -6.24 -2.03
CA ALA A 57 -21.13 -6.99 -1.36
C ALA A 57 -19.81 -6.90 -2.15
N GLY A 58 -19.00 -5.89 -1.83
CA GLY A 58 -17.57 -5.90 -2.13
C GLY A 58 -16.90 -7.20 -1.68
N LEU A 59 -15.69 -7.48 -2.18
CA LEU A 59 -14.95 -8.65 -1.73
C LEU A 59 -14.59 -8.50 -0.25
N TYR A 60 -14.89 -9.51 0.57
CA TYR A 60 -14.50 -9.52 1.98
C TYR A 60 -13.90 -10.85 2.41
N LEU A 61 -13.00 -10.78 3.40
CA LEU A 61 -12.47 -11.95 4.08
C LEU A 61 -13.51 -12.41 5.13
N LYS A 62 -13.95 -13.66 5.00
CA LYS A 62 -14.91 -14.27 5.93
C LYS A 62 -14.21 -14.99 7.09
N GLY A 63 -13.03 -15.56 6.82
CA GLY A 63 -12.24 -16.24 7.84
C GLY A 63 -11.05 -16.97 7.25
N TYR A 64 -10.33 -17.69 8.11
CA TYR A 64 -9.18 -18.47 7.71
C TYR A 64 -9.01 -19.72 8.57
N THR A 65 -8.27 -20.71 8.06
CA THR A 65 -7.94 -21.95 8.75
C THR A 65 -6.45 -22.26 8.60
N TYR A 66 -5.74 -22.41 9.72
CA TYR A 66 -4.35 -22.87 9.71
C TYR A 66 -4.28 -24.31 9.19
N ARG A 67 -3.41 -24.56 8.20
CA ARG A 67 -3.29 -25.86 7.52
C ARG A 67 -2.06 -26.66 7.93
N GLY A 68 -1.06 -26.01 8.53
CA GLY A 68 0.13 -26.70 9.03
C GLY A 68 1.42 -26.10 8.48
N THR A 69 2.53 -26.75 8.83
CA THR A 69 3.87 -26.44 8.30
C THR A 69 4.15 -27.29 7.06
N ILE A 70 4.91 -26.75 6.11
CA ILE A 70 5.43 -27.47 4.95
C ILE A 70 6.66 -28.24 5.41
N ASP A 71 6.54 -29.54 5.63
CA ASP A 71 7.58 -30.32 6.31
C ASP A 71 8.62 -30.91 5.35
N SER A 72 8.36 -30.85 4.03
CA SER A 72 9.26 -31.41 3.02
C SER A 72 9.23 -30.66 1.68
N GLU A 73 10.27 -30.83 0.89
CA GLU A 73 10.33 -30.33 -0.50
C GLU A 73 9.19 -30.89 -1.37
N ARG A 74 8.75 -32.13 -1.12
CA ARG A 74 7.60 -32.70 -1.84
C ARG A 74 6.32 -31.93 -1.55
N GLU A 75 6.05 -31.64 -0.27
CA GLU A 75 4.89 -30.84 0.13
C GLU A 75 4.99 -29.41 -0.38
N LEU A 76 6.19 -28.84 -0.41
CA LEU A 76 6.44 -27.53 -1.01
C LEU A 76 6.02 -27.50 -2.48
N GLU A 77 6.40 -28.52 -3.27
CA GLU A 77 5.99 -28.61 -4.68
C GLU A 77 4.48 -28.83 -4.84
N GLU A 78 3.84 -29.58 -3.94
CA GLU A 78 2.37 -29.71 -3.92
C GLU A 78 1.68 -28.37 -3.63
N VAL A 79 2.21 -27.58 -2.70
CA VAL A 79 1.72 -26.23 -2.38
C VAL A 79 1.88 -25.29 -3.56
N LYS A 80 3.08 -25.23 -4.18
CA LYS A 80 3.33 -24.43 -5.39
C LYS A 80 2.37 -24.83 -6.51
N SER A 81 2.25 -26.13 -6.79
CA SER A 81 1.33 -26.64 -7.80
C SER A 81 -0.12 -26.22 -7.52
N ARG A 82 -0.55 -26.22 -6.26
CA ARG A 82 -1.89 -25.82 -5.88
C ARG A 82 -2.13 -24.33 -6.10
N LEU A 83 -1.22 -23.47 -5.64
CA LEU A 83 -1.29 -22.02 -5.78
C LEU A 83 -1.42 -21.60 -7.25
N PHE A 84 -0.67 -22.24 -8.15
CA PHE A 84 -0.62 -21.81 -9.55
C PHE A 84 -1.43 -22.70 -10.53
N SER A 85 -2.23 -23.62 -9.99
CA SER A 85 -3.11 -24.51 -10.78
C SER A 85 -4.21 -23.73 -11.49
N ASP A 86 -4.69 -24.21 -12.64
CA ASP A 86 -5.78 -23.57 -13.41
C ASP A 86 -7.09 -23.43 -12.63
N VAL A 87 -7.28 -24.21 -11.57
CA VAL A 87 -8.48 -24.20 -10.71
C VAL A 87 -8.33 -23.31 -9.49
N ALA A 88 -7.12 -22.80 -9.20
CA ALA A 88 -6.90 -21.88 -8.09
C ALA A 88 -7.63 -20.56 -8.35
N ASN A 89 -8.27 -20.00 -7.31
CA ASN A 89 -8.86 -18.67 -7.40
C ASN A 89 -7.76 -17.61 -7.39
N THR A 90 -7.94 -16.57 -8.20
CA THR A 90 -7.05 -15.41 -8.36
C THR A 90 -7.88 -14.20 -8.76
N VAL A 91 -7.24 -13.06 -8.92
CA VAL A 91 -7.88 -11.80 -9.32
C VAL A 91 -7.51 -11.45 -10.76
N CYS A 92 -8.50 -11.01 -11.54
CA CYS A 92 -8.33 -10.52 -12.90
C CYS A 92 -8.84 -9.07 -13.01
N TYR A 93 -7.95 -8.14 -13.39
CA TYR A 93 -8.27 -6.73 -13.61
C TYR A 93 -8.75 -6.48 -15.04
N TYR A 94 -9.85 -5.74 -15.17
CA TYR A 94 -10.45 -5.41 -16.47
C TYR A 94 -9.99 -4.05 -17.00
N ASP A 95 -9.77 -3.08 -16.11
CA ASP A 95 -9.31 -1.75 -16.44
C ASP A 95 -7.96 -1.41 -15.80
N LYS A 96 -7.51 -0.17 -16.00
CA LYS A 96 -6.26 0.35 -15.49
C LYS A 96 -6.43 1.08 -14.15
N THR A 97 -7.65 1.35 -13.72
CA THR A 97 -7.95 2.24 -12.60
C THR A 97 -7.92 1.54 -11.24
N HIS A 98 -7.41 0.30 -11.17
CA HIS A 98 -7.25 -0.50 -9.94
C HIS A 98 -8.57 -0.88 -9.23
N ASP A 99 -9.73 -0.49 -9.78
CA ASP A 99 -11.04 -0.65 -9.13
C ASP A 99 -11.90 -1.75 -9.78
N ALA A 100 -11.72 -2.07 -11.07
CA ALA A 100 -12.50 -3.12 -11.73
C ALA A 100 -11.72 -4.43 -11.82
N TYR A 101 -12.05 -5.35 -10.91
CA TYR A 101 -11.58 -6.72 -10.95
C TYR A 101 -12.67 -7.72 -10.63
N ASP A 102 -12.45 -8.98 -10.99
CA ASP A 102 -13.20 -10.15 -10.49
C ASP A 102 -12.28 -11.21 -9.91
N VAL A 103 -12.86 -12.05 -9.04
CA VAL A 103 -12.22 -13.28 -8.60
C VAL A 103 -12.58 -14.38 -9.58
N VAL A 104 -11.57 -14.92 -10.26
CA VAL A 104 -11.69 -15.93 -11.30
C VAL A 104 -10.73 -17.08 -11.03
N SER A 105 -10.84 -18.18 -11.77
CA SER A 105 -9.78 -19.19 -11.73
C SER A 105 -8.56 -18.71 -12.52
N VAL A 106 -7.37 -19.19 -12.15
CA VAL A 106 -6.12 -18.91 -12.88
C VAL A 106 -6.22 -19.33 -14.35
N GLY A 107 -6.87 -20.46 -14.64
CA GLY A 107 -7.08 -20.92 -16.01
C GLY A 107 -7.94 -19.94 -16.83
N LEU A 108 -9.00 -19.40 -16.21
CA LEU A 108 -9.83 -18.37 -16.86
C LEU A 108 -9.04 -17.07 -17.07
N MET A 109 -8.24 -16.65 -16.08
CA MET A 109 -7.38 -15.47 -16.22
C MET A 109 -6.38 -15.63 -17.37
N ARG A 110 -5.73 -16.80 -17.52
CA ARG A 110 -4.85 -17.11 -18.66
C ARG A 110 -5.57 -16.94 -20.00
N CYS A 111 -6.78 -17.47 -20.12
CA CYS A 111 -7.61 -17.33 -21.32
C CYS A 111 -7.94 -15.86 -21.61
N LEU A 112 -8.42 -15.11 -20.61
CA LEU A 112 -8.80 -13.71 -20.77
C LEU A 112 -7.60 -12.81 -21.14
N SER A 113 -6.46 -12.99 -20.45
CA SER A 113 -5.21 -12.28 -20.77
C SER A 113 -4.75 -12.56 -22.20
N GLY A 114 -4.86 -13.83 -22.66
CA GLY A 114 -4.55 -14.20 -24.04
C GLY A 114 -5.43 -13.49 -25.07
N VAL A 115 -6.74 -13.38 -24.80
CA VAL A 115 -7.68 -12.63 -25.67
C VAL A 115 -7.38 -11.13 -25.67
N MET A 116 -6.99 -10.56 -24.52
CA MET A 116 -6.66 -9.14 -24.38
C MET A 116 -5.24 -8.78 -24.85
N GLY A 117 -4.40 -9.76 -25.22
CA GLY A 117 -3.00 -9.55 -25.58
C GLY A 117 -2.15 -9.00 -24.42
N ARG A 118 -2.50 -9.33 -23.17
CA ARG A 118 -1.80 -8.86 -21.96
C ARG A 118 -0.98 -9.99 -21.32
N PRO A 119 0.10 -9.67 -20.59
CA PRO A 119 0.76 -10.64 -19.74
C PRO A 119 -0.22 -11.29 -18.75
N VAL A 120 0.01 -12.56 -18.43
CA VAL A 120 -0.74 -13.25 -17.37
C VAL A 120 -0.05 -12.91 -16.05
N MET A 121 -0.64 -12.01 -15.25
CA MET A 121 -0.07 -11.51 -13.99
C MET A 121 0.52 -12.63 -13.11
N ILE A 122 -0.25 -13.69 -12.85
CA ILE A 122 0.19 -14.75 -11.94
C ILE A 122 1.41 -15.50 -12.47
N ASP A 123 1.54 -15.64 -13.79
CA ASP A 123 2.69 -16.32 -14.39
C ASP A 123 3.93 -15.41 -14.44
N VAL A 124 3.74 -14.09 -14.49
CA VAL A 124 4.84 -13.10 -14.37
C VAL A 124 5.47 -13.16 -12.99
N ILE A 125 4.67 -13.25 -11.93
CA ILE A 125 5.17 -13.22 -10.54
C ILE A 125 5.55 -14.60 -9.98
N ARG A 126 5.09 -15.69 -10.62
CA ARG A 126 5.30 -17.07 -10.16
C ARG A 126 6.75 -17.35 -9.78
N GLY A 127 7.69 -17.01 -10.67
CA GLY A 127 9.11 -17.34 -10.47
C GLY A 127 9.71 -16.68 -9.23
N ASP A 128 9.23 -15.49 -8.84
CA ASP A 128 9.70 -14.81 -7.64
C ASP A 128 8.99 -15.33 -6.38
N CYS A 129 7.69 -15.62 -6.48
CA CYS A 129 6.95 -16.29 -5.42
C CYS A 129 7.55 -17.65 -5.08
N GLU A 130 7.85 -18.49 -6.08
CA GLU A 130 8.41 -19.83 -5.89
C GLU A 130 9.81 -19.80 -5.24
N LYS A 131 10.65 -18.80 -5.58
CA LYS A 131 11.96 -18.60 -4.93
C LYS A 131 11.84 -18.16 -3.47
N GLY A 132 10.76 -17.43 -3.16
CA GLY A 132 10.47 -16.99 -1.80
C GLY A 132 9.98 -18.11 -0.89
N MET A 133 9.49 -19.23 -1.45
CA MET A 133 8.92 -20.32 -0.66
C MET A 133 9.93 -21.44 -0.38
N HIS A 134 9.95 -21.96 0.84
CA HIS A 134 10.79 -23.08 1.24
C HIS A 134 10.12 -23.97 2.30
N ALA A 135 10.64 -25.18 2.50
CA ALA A 135 10.21 -26.04 3.61
C ALA A 135 10.42 -25.33 4.97
N GLY A 136 9.53 -25.60 5.93
CA GLY A 136 9.45 -24.93 7.23
C GLY A 136 8.49 -23.74 7.29
N MET A 137 7.96 -23.30 6.15
CA MET A 137 6.90 -22.28 6.08
C MET A 137 5.54 -22.82 6.51
N GLU A 138 4.62 -21.92 6.82
CA GLU A 138 3.25 -22.21 7.23
C GLU A 138 2.26 -22.02 6.07
N THR A 139 1.22 -22.87 6.05
CA THR A 139 0.11 -22.78 5.10
C THR A 139 -1.18 -22.39 5.81
N ILE A 140 -1.93 -21.47 5.21
CA ILE A 140 -3.21 -21.00 5.72
C ILE A 140 -4.21 -21.00 4.56
N GLU A 141 -5.41 -21.53 4.78
CA GLU A 141 -6.50 -21.39 3.80
C GLU A 141 -7.36 -20.20 4.18
N LEU A 142 -7.58 -19.29 3.23
CA LEU A 142 -8.44 -18.11 3.38
C LEU A 142 -9.79 -18.36 2.70
N GLU A 143 -10.86 -17.90 3.34
CA GLU A 143 -12.22 -17.92 2.78
C GLU A 143 -12.68 -16.49 2.49
N TRP A 144 -12.81 -16.17 1.21
CA TRP A 144 -13.29 -14.89 0.70
C TRP A 144 -14.72 -15.01 0.22
N CYS A 145 -15.47 -13.91 0.24
CA CYS A 145 -16.83 -13.88 -0.28
C CYS A 145 -17.09 -12.60 -1.08
N ARG A 146 -17.83 -12.73 -2.18
CA ARG A 146 -18.31 -11.62 -3.00
C ARG A 146 -19.61 -12.01 -3.67
N ASN A 147 -20.62 -11.16 -3.61
CA ASN A 147 -21.95 -11.43 -4.20
C ASN A 147 -22.55 -12.80 -3.81
N GLY A 148 -22.34 -13.23 -2.56
CA GLY A 148 -22.81 -14.53 -2.05
C GLY A 148 -21.99 -15.75 -2.49
N ASN A 149 -21.03 -15.58 -3.41
CA ASN A 149 -20.11 -16.63 -3.82
C ASN A 149 -18.92 -16.70 -2.88
N THR A 150 -18.55 -17.92 -2.49
CA THR A 150 -17.39 -18.19 -1.64
C THR A 150 -16.21 -18.64 -2.49
N TYR A 151 -15.06 -18.00 -2.28
CA TYR A 151 -13.79 -18.32 -2.92
C TYR A 151 -12.77 -18.73 -1.87
N ARG A 152 -12.00 -19.78 -2.15
CA ARG A 152 -10.92 -20.22 -1.27
C ARG A 152 -9.59 -20.05 -1.94
N SER A 153 -8.61 -19.64 -1.14
CA SER A 153 -7.23 -19.48 -1.58
C SER A 153 -6.27 -19.93 -0.49
N TRP A 154 -5.04 -20.22 -0.89
CA TRP A 154 -3.98 -20.63 0.03
C TRP A 154 -2.98 -19.49 0.17
N ALA A 155 -2.59 -19.22 1.40
CA ALA A 155 -1.49 -18.35 1.76
C ALA A 155 -0.30 -19.22 2.22
N VAL A 156 0.90 -18.79 1.85
CA VAL A 156 2.16 -19.32 2.38
C VAL A 156 2.82 -18.21 3.19
N ALA A 157 3.24 -18.51 4.40
CA ALA A 157 3.83 -17.55 5.32
C ALA A 157 5.11 -18.08 5.96
N GLU A 158 6.02 -17.17 6.30
CA GLU A 158 7.15 -17.49 7.18
C GLU A 158 6.63 -17.97 8.54
N LYS A 159 7.35 -18.90 9.16
CA LYS A 159 6.96 -19.45 10.47
C LYS A 159 6.95 -18.34 11.54
N GLY A 160 5.76 -17.98 12.01
CA GLY A 160 5.59 -16.84 12.92
C GLY A 160 5.92 -15.48 12.29
N GLY A 161 6.12 -15.43 10.98
CA GLY A 161 6.39 -14.23 10.20
C GLY A 161 5.25 -13.91 9.23
N ARG A 162 5.55 -13.14 8.18
CA ARG A 162 4.57 -12.61 7.23
C ARG A 162 4.18 -13.62 6.16
N ILE A 163 2.99 -13.42 5.59
CA ILE A 163 2.57 -14.01 4.33
C ILE A 163 3.57 -13.59 3.24
N VAL A 164 4.10 -14.58 2.54
CA VAL A 164 4.95 -14.42 1.35
C VAL A 164 4.07 -14.24 0.12
N PHE A 165 3.02 -15.05 -0.01
CA PHE A 165 2.11 -14.99 -1.16
C PHE A 165 0.75 -15.63 -0.88
N GLU A 166 -0.29 -15.08 -1.52
CA GLU A 166 -1.66 -15.58 -1.57
C GLU A 166 -2.36 -15.00 -2.82
N ASN A 167 -3.17 -15.79 -3.52
CA ASN A 167 -3.63 -15.44 -4.87
C ASN A 167 -4.68 -14.32 -4.99
N ILE A 168 -5.33 -13.91 -3.90
CA ILE A 168 -6.43 -12.94 -3.93
C ILE A 168 -6.02 -11.65 -3.24
N GLY A 169 -5.88 -11.68 -1.91
CA GLY A 169 -5.55 -10.55 -1.08
C GLY A 169 -4.17 -9.95 -1.35
N CYS A 170 -3.16 -10.74 -1.79
CA CYS A 170 -1.89 -10.14 -2.17
C CYS A 170 -1.96 -9.34 -3.48
N LEU A 171 -2.90 -9.69 -4.36
CA LEU A 171 -2.98 -9.17 -5.73
C LEU A 171 -3.98 -8.03 -5.89
N ILE A 172 -4.72 -7.68 -4.83
CA ILE A 172 -5.64 -6.55 -4.84
C ILE A 172 -4.99 -5.34 -4.18
N ALA A 173 -4.82 -4.26 -4.96
CA ALA A 173 -4.47 -2.95 -4.42
C ALA A 173 -5.59 -2.39 -3.55
N ASP A 174 -5.26 -2.05 -2.31
CA ASP A 174 -6.18 -1.40 -1.36
C ASP A 174 -6.03 0.11 -1.51
N MET A 175 -6.82 0.72 -2.37
CA MET A 175 -6.76 2.16 -2.64
C MET A 175 -7.06 3.00 -1.38
N GLU A 176 -7.80 2.46 -0.41
CA GLU A 176 -8.06 3.12 0.88
C GLU A 176 -6.81 3.18 1.78
N SER A 177 -5.83 2.30 1.53
CA SER A 177 -4.56 2.28 2.27
C SER A 177 -3.52 3.28 1.75
N MET A 178 -3.84 4.03 0.70
CA MET A 178 -2.88 4.91 0.04
C MET A 178 -2.51 6.10 0.93
N GLU A 179 -1.24 6.17 1.31
CA GLU A 179 -0.67 7.27 2.10
C GLU A 179 0.20 8.13 1.19
N GLN A 180 -0.14 9.41 1.03
CA GLN A 180 0.60 10.36 0.18
C GLN A 180 1.05 11.60 0.96
N CYS A 181 2.22 12.11 0.60
CA CYS A 181 2.71 13.42 1.03
C CYS A 181 3.08 14.21 -0.23
N ASP A 182 2.60 15.44 -0.32
CA ASP A 182 3.03 16.43 -1.30
C ASP A 182 3.25 17.75 -0.57
N ARG A 183 4.51 18.10 -0.37
CA ARG A 183 4.93 19.27 0.39
C ARG A 183 5.97 20.06 -0.39
N ASP A 184 5.68 21.33 -0.59
CA ASP A 184 6.63 22.34 -1.05
C ASP A 184 6.44 23.57 -0.15
N SER A 185 7.39 23.79 0.76
CA SER A 185 7.21 24.78 1.83
C SER A 185 8.52 25.38 2.34
N ALA A 186 8.40 26.54 2.99
CA ALA A 186 9.48 27.13 3.78
C ALA A 186 9.52 26.50 5.19
N GLU A 187 10.65 25.92 5.58
CA GLU A 187 10.92 25.52 6.96
C GLU A 187 11.40 26.71 7.80
N SER A 188 12.08 27.66 7.14
CA SER A 188 12.48 28.94 7.70
C SER A 188 12.70 29.97 6.58
N GLU A 189 13.00 31.22 6.92
CA GLU A 189 13.40 32.24 5.93
C GLU A 189 14.58 31.79 5.05
N ARG A 190 15.42 30.88 5.55
CA ARG A 190 16.65 30.43 4.87
C ARG A 190 16.55 29.00 4.35
N GLU A 191 15.46 28.29 4.61
CA GLU A 191 15.36 26.87 4.28
C GLU A 191 14.04 26.56 3.59
N LYS A 192 14.15 25.95 2.41
CA LYS A 192 13.03 25.48 1.62
C LYS A 192 13.10 23.96 1.52
N VAL A 193 11.95 23.31 1.64
CA VAL A 193 11.84 21.85 1.60
C VAL A 193 10.77 21.45 0.60
N PHE A 194 11.16 20.52 -0.25
CA PHE A 194 10.29 19.74 -1.10
C PHE A 194 10.28 18.29 -0.62
N GLU A 195 9.10 17.71 -0.48
CA GLU A 195 8.90 16.31 -0.15
C GLU A 195 7.72 15.75 -0.92
N ARG A 196 7.94 14.61 -1.57
CA ARG A 196 6.89 13.82 -2.19
C ARG A 196 7.04 12.36 -1.83
N SER A 197 5.96 11.73 -1.38
CA SER A 197 5.96 10.29 -1.10
C SER A 197 4.62 9.66 -1.36
N CYS A 198 4.63 8.38 -1.71
CA CYS A 198 3.44 7.54 -1.76
C CYS A 198 3.76 6.18 -1.18
N THR A 199 2.81 5.58 -0.45
CA THR A 199 2.83 4.17 -0.07
C THR A 199 1.46 3.57 -0.36
N LEU A 200 1.42 2.44 -1.06
CA LEU A 200 0.19 1.69 -1.31
C LEU A 200 0.33 0.27 -0.77
N ARG A 201 -0.75 -0.27 -0.21
CA ARG A 201 -0.81 -1.63 0.32
C ARG A 201 -1.86 -2.47 -0.39
N ASN A 202 -1.81 -3.78 -0.15
CA ASN A 202 -2.86 -4.70 -0.55
C ASN A 202 -3.82 -5.01 0.60
N LEU A 203 -4.84 -5.83 0.35
CA LEU A 203 -5.86 -6.16 1.36
C LEU A 203 -5.29 -6.88 2.61
N LEU A 204 -4.08 -7.44 2.52
CA LEU A 204 -3.36 -8.08 3.62
C LEU A 204 -2.44 -7.12 4.39
N GLY A 205 -2.51 -5.81 4.09
CA GLY A 205 -1.66 -4.78 4.70
C GLY A 205 -0.20 -4.85 4.27
N MET A 206 0.12 -5.60 3.20
CA MET A 206 1.48 -5.65 2.65
C MET A 206 1.71 -4.49 1.70
N GLU A 207 2.88 -3.87 1.79
CA GLU A 207 3.32 -2.85 0.84
C GLU A 207 3.42 -3.41 -0.57
N LEU A 208 2.73 -2.77 -1.52
CA LEU A 208 2.84 -3.06 -2.95
C LEU A 208 3.94 -2.22 -3.58
N TYR A 209 3.97 -0.93 -3.26
CA TYR A 209 5.08 -0.06 -3.56
C TYR A 209 5.16 1.08 -2.55
N SER A 210 6.35 1.65 -2.42
CA SER A 210 6.53 2.96 -1.78
C SER A 210 7.60 3.75 -2.50
N TYR A 211 7.44 5.07 -2.52
CA TYR A 211 8.52 5.99 -2.86
C TYR A 211 8.54 7.19 -1.93
N SER A 212 9.71 7.79 -1.76
CA SER A 212 9.92 9.02 -1.01
C SER A 212 11.06 9.81 -1.65
N MET A 213 10.76 11.04 -2.04
CA MET A 213 11.66 12.04 -2.58
C MET A 213 11.71 13.21 -1.61
N TYR A 214 12.90 13.69 -1.31
CA TYR A 214 13.14 14.79 -0.39
C TYR A 214 14.24 15.68 -0.94
N CYS A 215 14.02 16.99 -0.90
CA CYS A 215 15.03 18.00 -1.17
C CYS A 215 14.92 19.13 -0.14
N ARG A 216 16.04 19.45 0.51
CA ARG A 216 16.20 20.64 1.35
C ARG A 216 17.25 21.53 0.75
N SER A 217 16.92 22.80 0.60
CA SER A 217 17.83 23.84 0.12
C SER A 217 17.99 24.91 1.19
N SER A 218 19.24 25.22 1.54
CA SER A 218 19.57 26.23 2.54
C SER A 218 20.28 27.40 1.88
N PHE A 219 19.85 28.61 2.21
CA PHE A 219 20.36 29.88 1.67
C PHE A 219 21.04 30.71 2.75
N GLY A 220 22.08 31.43 2.37
CA GLY A 220 22.75 32.41 3.22
C GLY A 220 21.87 33.62 3.53
N GLU A 221 22.35 34.51 4.39
CA GLU A 221 21.66 35.78 4.64
C GLU A 221 21.58 36.65 3.37
N ASP A 222 22.60 36.55 2.52
CA ASP A 222 22.68 37.14 1.18
C ASP A 222 21.72 36.53 0.15
N GLY A 223 20.99 35.47 0.53
CA GLY A 223 20.07 34.76 -0.35
C GLY A 223 20.76 33.78 -1.31
N ILE A 224 22.07 33.57 -1.19
CA ILE A 224 22.84 32.67 -2.03
C ILE A 224 22.72 31.23 -1.51
N LEU A 225 22.54 30.26 -2.41
CA LEU A 225 22.44 28.85 -2.08
C LEU A 225 23.74 28.36 -1.41
N LYS A 226 23.63 27.74 -0.23
CA LYS A 226 24.77 27.27 0.58
C LYS A 226 24.86 25.76 0.69
N SER A 227 23.72 25.07 0.72
CA SER A 227 23.72 23.61 0.77
C SER A 227 22.44 23.03 0.21
N VAL A 228 22.58 21.83 -0.33
CA VAL A 228 21.49 21.01 -0.83
C VAL A 228 21.59 19.62 -0.21
N GLN A 229 20.49 19.13 0.34
CA GLN A 229 20.33 17.74 0.76
C GLN A 229 19.22 17.11 -0.07
N MET A 230 19.54 16.06 -0.82
CA MET A 230 18.56 15.32 -1.63
C MET A 230 18.59 13.84 -1.31
N ARG A 231 17.42 13.20 -1.38
CA ARG A 231 17.26 11.76 -1.21
C ARG A 231 16.05 11.29 -2.01
N ALA A 232 16.24 10.20 -2.74
CA ALA A 232 15.15 9.38 -3.25
C ALA A 232 15.27 7.98 -2.66
N LYS A 233 14.14 7.36 -2.34
CA LYS A 233 14.02 5.95 -1.97
C LYS A 233 12.78 5.36 -2.61
N GLN A 234 12.85 4.08 -2.94
CA GLN A 234 11.75 3.32 -3.48
C GLN A 234 11.79 1.86 -3.02
N SER A 235 10.64 1.21 -3.01
CA SER A 235 10.45 -0.22 -2.81
C SER A 235 9.25 -0.70 -3.63
N SER A 236 9.25 -1.97 -4.01
CA SER A 236 8.10 -2.60 -4.63
C SER A 236 8.02 -4.09 -4.30
N ALA A 237 6.81 -4.63 -4.32
CA ALA A 237 6.51 -6.05 -4.18
C ALA A 237 6.75 -6.79 -5.50
N PHE A 238 6.65 -8.13 -5.47
CA PHE A 238 6.79 -8.97 -6.67
C PHE A 238 5.81 -8.56 -7.77
N GLY A 239 6.33 -8.44 -8.99
CA GLY A 239 5.57 -7.98 -10.15
C GLY A 239 5.31 -6.48 -10.23
N TRP A 240 5.54 -5.72 -9.15
CA TRP A 240 5.45 -4.27 -9.16
C TRP A 240 6.82 -3.66 -9.48
N HIS A 241 6.80 -2.64 -10.32
CA HIS A 241 7.96 -1.76 -10.52
C HIS A 241 7.65 -0.39 -9.94
N CYS A 242 8.61 0.19 -9.21
CA CYS A 242 8.53 1.55 -8.71
C CYS A 242 9.88 2.24 -8.90
N SER A 243 9.85 3.43 -9.48
CA SER A 243 11.00 4.33 -9.62
C SER A 243 10.66 5.71 -9.06
N ALA A 244 11.65 6.37 -8.47
CA ALA A 244 11.57 7.72 -7.95
C ALA A 244 12.97 8.36 -8.00
N ASP A 245 13.04 9.53 -8.62
CA ASP A 245 14.28 10.25 -8.85
C ASP A 245 14.08 11.75 -8.58
N ILE A 246 15.10 12.39 -8.01
CA ILE A 246 15.17 13.83 -7.80
C ILE A 246 16.60 14.32 -8.01
N TYR A 247 16.78 15.38 -8.78
CA TYR A 247 18.10 15.93 -9.08
C TYR A 247 18.05 17.45 -9.35
N THR A 248 19.19 18.10 -9.12
CA THR A 248 19.39 19.51 -9.44
C THR A 248 19.49 19.71 -10.95
N GLU A 249 18.66 20.59 -11.50
CA GLU A 249 18.80 21.08 -12.88
C GLU A 249 19.58 22.39 -12.97
N GLY A 250 19.53 23.22 -11.92
CA GLY A 250 20.23 24.51 -11.87
C GLY A 250 20.37 25.07 -10.46
N GLY A 251 21.31 26.00 -10.27
CA GLY A 251 21.65 26.57 -8.97
C GLY A 251 22.98 26.01 -8.43
N ALA A 252 24.05 26.76 -8.65
CA ALA A 252 25.38 26.47 -8.13
C ALA A 252 25.52 26.97 -6.69
N ILE A 253 25.99 26.07 -5.82
CA ILE A 253 26.33 26.39 -4.42
C ILE A 253 27.36 27.54 -4.41
N ASP A 254 27.15 28.47 -3.49
CA ASP A 254 27.93 29.69 -3.28
C ASP A 254 27.92 30.70 -4.44
N GLN A 255 27.07 30.52 -5.44
CA GLN A 255 26.99 31.41 -6.61
C GLN A 255 25.57 31.91 -6.89
N ASP A 256 24.60 31.01 -6.91
CA ASP A 256 23.24 31.33 -7.35
C ASP A 256 22.28 31.61 -6.19
N ALA A 257 21.32 32.50 -6.42
CA ALA A 257 20.25 32.82 -5.45
C ALA A 257 19.02 31.91 -5.55
N TYR A 258 19.16 30.77 -6.25
CA TYR A 258 18.08 29.81 -6.47
C TYR A 258 18.62 28.38 -6.53
N HIS A 259 17.71 27.43 -6.39
CA HIS A 259 17.95 26.01 -6.64
C HIS A 259 16.76 25.45 -7.43
N LEU A 260 17.01 25.08 -8.69
CA LEU A 260 16.05 24.45 -9.59
C LEU A 260 16.26 22.94 -9.56
N CYS A 261 15.19 22.20 -9.27
CA CYS A 261 15.18 20.75 -9.24
C CYS A 261 14.15 20.18 -10.20
N HIS A 262 14.44 18.99 -10.70
CA HIS A 262 13.47 18.12 -11.35
C HIS A 262 13.28 16.85 -10.54
N TRP A 263 12.05 16.36 -10.54
CA TRP A 263 11.67 15.11 -9.89
C TRP A 263 10.79 14.29 -10.83
N LYS A 264 10.83 12.97 -10.65
CA LYS A 264 10.04 12.02 -11.42
C LYS A 264 9.74 10.78 -10.58
N ASN A 265 8.53 10.24 -10.70
CA ASN A 265 8.20 8.92 -10.19
C ASN A 265 7.42 8.10 -11.24
N GLU A 266 7.62 6.80 -11.24
CA GLU A 266 6.84 5.85 -12.05
C GLU A 266 6.49 4.61 -11.24
N VAL A 267 5.30 4.07 -11.50
CA VAL A 267 4.82 2.81 -10.93
C VAL A 267 4.22 1.97 -12.05
N THR A 268 4.57 0.68 -12.09
CA THR A 268 4.00 -0.27 -13.04
C THR A 268 3.43 -1.47 -12.29
N PRO A 269 2.11 -1.70 -12.31
CA PRO A 269 1.51 -2.90 -11.74
C PRO A 269 1.72 -4.11 -12.66
N PRO A 270 1.66 -5.35 -12.15
CA PRO A 270 1.97 -6.55 -12.94
C PRO A 270 0.94 -6.88 -14.03
N TRP A 271 -0.21 -6.19 -14.07
CA TRP A 271 -1.27 -6.37 -15.07
C TRP A 271 -1.39 -5.21 -16.06
N GLY A 272 -0.59 -4.15 -15.93
CA GLY A 272 -0.90 -2.86 -16.53
C GLY A 272 0.28 -2.12 -17.15
N SER A 273 -0.01 -0.88 -17.55
CA SER A 273 0.97 0.06 -18.05
C SER A 273 1.54 0.91 -16.92
N THR A 274 2.73 1.43 -17.14
CA THR A 274 3.37 2.40 -16.25
C THR A 274 2.53 3.68 -16.12
N GLU A 275 2.34 4.12 -14.89
CA GLU A 275 1.78 5.43 -14.53
C GLU A 275 2.85 6.21 -13.78
N GLY A 276 2.88 7.53 -13.94
CA GLY A 276 3.94 8.33 -13.34
C GLY A 276 3.70 9.82 -13.47
N GLU A 277 4.44 10.56 -12.67
CA GLU A 277 4.42 12.02 -12.65
C GLU A 277 5.86 12.53 -12.74
N SER A 278 6.02 13.73 -13.30
CA SER A 278 7.28 14.45 -13.28
C SER A 278 7.01 15.93 -13.16
N GLY A 279 7.93 16.66 -12.55
CA GLY A 279 7.80 18.10 -12.41
C GLY A 279 9.11 18.78 -12.06
N THR A 280 9.05 20.11 -12.03
CA THR A 280 10.14 20.95 -11.55
C THR A 280 9.66 21.84 -10.41
N PHE A 281 10.57 22.21 -9.52
CA PHE A 281 10.34 23.23 -8.51
C PHE A 281 11.58 24.11 -8.37
N THR A 282 11.39 25.35 -7.93
CA THR A 282 12.49 26.30 -7.70
C THR A 282 12.42 26.81 -6.27
N HIS A 283 13.44 26.49 -5.49
CA HIS A 283 13.66 27.13 -4.19
C HIS A 283 14.44 28.43 -4.36
N LYS A 284 14.02 29.47 -3.64
CA LYS A 284 14.74 30.74 -3.49
C LYS A 284 14.38 31.34 -2.14
N LYS A 285 15.23 32.23 -1.62
CA LYS A 285 14.86 33.07 -0.47
C LYS A 285 13.72 34.01 -0.88
N GLU A 286 12.70 34.13 -0.03
CA GLU A 286 11.62 35.12 -0.21
C GLU A 286 12.05 36.52 0.20
#